data_AF-A0A3E3K4F5-F1
#
_entry.id   AF-A0A3E3K4F5-F1
#
_cell.length_a   1.000
_cell.length_b   1.000
_cell.length_c   1.000
_cell.angle_alpha   90.00
_cell.angle_beta   90.00
_cell.angle_gamma   90.00
#
_symmetry.space_group_name_H-M   'P 1'
#
loop_
_entity.id
_entity.type
_entity.pdbx_description
1 polymer ?
#
loop_
_entity_poly.entity_id
_entity_poly.type
_entity_poly.pdbx_seq_one_letter_code
_entity_poly.pdbx_strand_id
1 'polypeptide(L)'
;MLKQPERDSRNVNDLFYEMEGRQIRKMNKVLAGVELTKAEEKTLLWLAGWEESTVDHLLSVIEKVARIRANKKGGYAHKSKCESEK
;
A
#
# COMPACT_ATOMS: atom_id res chain seq x y z
N MET A 1 -4.26 -6.58 -10.01
CA MET A 1 -3.28 -6.93 -8.97
C MET A 1 -1.89 -6.87 -9.58
N LEU A 2 -0.95 -6.21 -8.89
CA LEU A 2 0.41 -6.00 -9.33
C LEU A 2 1.13 -7.35 -9.52
N LYS A 3 1.85 -7.49 -10.63
CA LYS A 3 2.64 -8.68 -10.95
C LYS A 3 4.11 -8.32 -10.99
N GLN A 4 4.94 -9.19 -10.43
CA GLN A 4 6.38 -9.01 -10.48
C GLN A 4 6.86 -9.05 -11.93
N PRO A 5 7.73 -8.11 -12.36
CA PRO A 5 8.31 -8.13 -13.70
C PRO A 5 9.27 -9.31 -13.89
N GLU A 6 9.51 -9.68 -15.16
CA GLU A 6 10.38 -10.80 -15.52
C GLU A 6 11.84 -10.57 -15.08
N ARG A 7 12.48 -11.67 -14.66
CA ARG A 7 13.77 -11.69 -13.95
C ARG A 7 15.01 -11.30 -14.77
N ASP A 8 14.89 -11.07 -16.08
CA ASP A 8 16.02 -10.66 -16.93
C ASP A 8 15.98 -9.18 -17.37
N SER A 9 15.00 -8.42 -16.87
CA SER A 9 14.82 -7.02 -17.26
C SER A 9 15.76 -6.04 -16.57
N ARG A 10 16.45 -6.44 -15.48
CA ARG A 10 17.30 -5.58 -14.65
C ARG A 10 18.54 -6.35 -14.16
N ASN A 11 19.72 -5.73 -14.21
CA ASN A 11 20.95 -6.29 -13.66
C ASN A 11 20.99 -6.12 -12.13
N VAL A 12 20.17 -6.90 -11.41
CA VAL A 12 20.04 -6.87 -9.95
C VAL A 12 20.05 -8.28 -9.38
N ASN A 13 20.45 -8.43 -8.11
CA ASN A 13 20.60 -9.72 -7.45
C ASN A 13 19.25 -10.43 -7.19
N ASP A 14 19.24 -11.75 -7.04
CA ASP A 14 18.05 -12.54 -6.71
C ASP A 14 17.34 -12.06 -5.43
N LEU A 15 18.11 -11.63 -4.43
CA LEU A 15 17.57 -11.07 -3.19
C LEU A 15 16.70 -9.83 -3.45
N PHE A 16 17.03 -9.02 -4.46
CA PHE A 16 16.21 -7.87 -4.84
C PHE A 16 14.85 -8.33 -5.38
N TYR A 17 14.82 -9.37 -6.22
CA TYR A 17 13.57 -9.93 -6.71
C TYR A 17 12.73 -10.56 -5.59
N GLU A 18 13.35 -11.22 -4.60
CA GLU A 18 12.59 -11.72 -3.45
C GLU A 18 11.97 -10.60 -2.61
N MET A 19 12.74 -9.54 -2.35
CA MET A 19 12.27 -8.35 -1.63
C MET A 19 11.14 -7.65 -2.37
N GLU A 20 11.32 -7.38 -3.67
CA GLU A 20 10.29 -6.76 -4.52
C GLU A 20 9.02 -7.62 -4.55
N GLY A 21 9.15 -8.94 -4.68
CA GLY A 21 8.03 -9.87 -4.64
C GLY A 21 7.26 -9.79 -3.31
N ARG A 22 7.97 -9.64 -2.19
CA ARG A 22 7.36 -9.45 -0.86
C ARG A 22 6.60 -8.12 -0.79
N GLN A 23 7.18 -7.03 -1.29
CA GLN A 23 6.51 -5.73 -1.31
C GLN A 23 5.27 -5.74 -2.20
N ILE A 24 5.34 -6.35 -3.38
CA ILE A 24 4.19 -6.49 -4.29
C ILE A 24 3.04 -7.23 -3.62
N ARG A 25 3.32 -8.33 -2.89
CA ARG A 25 2.30 -9.05 -2.12
C ARG A 25 1.66 -8.17 -1.04
N LYS A 26 2.48 -7.37 -0.34
CA LYS A 26 2.02 -6.44 0.70
C LYS A 26 1.13 -5.34 0.11
N MET A 27 1.56 -4.72 -0.98
CA MET A 27 0.78 -3.70 -1.71
C MET A 27 -0.56 -4.27 -2.21
N ASN A 28 -0.55 -5.46 -2.81
CA ASN A 28 -1.78 -6.11 -3.29
C ASN A 28 -2.79 -6.41 -2.17
N LYS A 29 -2.32 -6.67 -0.95
CA LYS A 29 -3.20 -6.87 0.22
C LYS A 29 -3.90 -5.58 0.63
N VAL A 30 -3.16 -4.46 0.69
CA VAL A 30 -3.71 -3.15 1.08
C VAL A 30 -4.63 -2.57 0.00
N LEU A 31 -4.27 -2.76 -1.28
CA LEU A 31 -4.99 -2.24 -2.43
C LEU A 31 -6.04 -3.23 -2.98
N ALA A 32 -6.38 -4.27 -2.22
CA ALA A 32 -7.37 -5.25 -2.63
C ALA A 32 -8.72 -4.56 -2.90
N GLY A 33 -9.27 -4.79 -4.11
CA GLY A 33 -10.53 -4.17 -4.53
C GLY A 33 -10.43 -2.75 -5.07
N VAL A 34 -9.22 -2.18 -5.16
CA VAL A 34 -8.99 -0.89 -5.82
C VAL A 34 -8.70 -1.13 -7.30
N GLU A 35 -9.47 -0.47 -8.19
CA GLU A 35 -9.17 -0.43 -9.62
C GLU A 35 -8.02 0.55 -9.87
N LEU A 36 -6.85 0.01 -10.23
CA LEU A 36 -5.66 0.79 -10.56
C LEU A 36 -5.60 1.05 -12.06
N THR A 37 -5.26 2.28 -12.42
CA THR A 37 -4.88 2.63 -13.78
C THR A 37 -3.50 2.04 -14.11
N LYS A 38 -3.21 1.87 -15.41
CA LYS A 38 -1.89 1.40 -15.86
C LYS A 38 -0.73 2.28 -15.38
N ALA A 39 -0.98 3.58 -15.18
CA ALA A 39 0.03 4.51 -14.67
C ALA A 39 0.29 4.26 -13.18
N GLU A 40 -0.76 4.07 -12.38
CA GLU A 40 -0.65 3.74 -10.96
C GLU A 40 0.02 2.37 -10.75
N GLU A 41 -0.32 1.36 -11.56
CA GLU A 41 0.35 0.06 -11.50
C GLU A 41 1.86 0.17 -11.75
N LYS A 42 2.28 0.92 -12.77
CA LYS A 42 3.71 1.17 -13.05
C LYS A 42 4.39 1.92 -11.91
N THR A 43 3.74 2.93 -11.36
CA THR A 43 4.27 3.70 -10.22
C THR A 43 4.42 2.82 -8.97
N LEU A 44 3.45 1.96 -8.68
CA LEU A 44 3.50 1.04 -7.53
C LEU A 44 4.54 -0.07 -7.72
N LEU A 45 4.69 -0.60 -8.94
CA LEU A 45 5.77 -1.54 -9.25
C LEU A 45 7.15 -0.89 -9.09
N TRP A 46 7.30 0.37 -9.51
CA TRP A 46 8.52 1.12 -9.25
C TRP A 46 8.76 1.33 -7.75
N LEU A 47 7.71 1.64 -6.97
CA LEU A 47 7.78 1.77 -5.51
C LEU A 47 8.15 0.45 -4.82
N ALA A 48 7.77 -0.70 -5.38
CA ALA A 48 8.09 -2.01 -4.80
C ALA A 48 9.59 -2.34 -4.78
N GLY A 49 10.40 -1.63 -5.58
CA GLY A 49 11.86 -1.74 -5.57
C GLY A 49 12.56 -0.93 -4.47
N TRP A 50 11.81 -0.18 -3.66
CA TRP A 50 12.37 0.61 -2.55
C TRP A 50 12.50 -0.19 -1.26
N GLU A 51 13.18 0.40 -0.28
CA GLU A 51 13.33 -0.18 1.06
C GLU A 51 11.97 -0.46 1.71
N GLU A 52 11.91 -1.52 2.52
CA GLU A 52 10.67 -1.97 3.15
C GLU A 52 10.01 -0.90 4.00
N SER A 53 10.79 -0.14 4.78
CA SER A 53 10.27 0.96 5.60
C SER A 53 9.57 2.03 4.76
N THR A 54 10.12 2.37 3.59
CA THR A 54 9.57 3.37 2.67
C THR A 54 8.20 2.92 2.15
N VAL A 55 8.12 1.67 1.71
CA VAL A 55 6.87 1.07 1.23
C VAL A 55 5.83 1.00 2.35
N ASP A 56 6.24 0.58 3.55
CA ASP A 56 5.35 0.44 4.71
C ASP A 56 4.79 1.78 5.17
N HIS A 57 5.62 2.82 5.25
CA HIS A 57 5.16 4.15 5.62
C HIS A 57 4.16 4.70 4.61
N LEU A 58 4.40 4.53 3.31
CA LEU A 58 3.49 4.99 2.26
C LEU A 58 2.14 4.26 2.31
N LEU A 59 2.15 2.93 2.44
CA LEU A 59 0.93 2.13 2.57
C LEU A 59 0.13 2.50 3.83
N SER A 60 0.82 2.71 4.97
CA SER A 60 0.19 3.17 6.22
C SER A 60 -0.50 4.54 6.04
N VAL A 61 0.12 5.49 5.33
CA VAL A 61 -0.50 6.79 5.03
C VAL A 61 -1.75 6.61 4.16
N ILE A 62 -1.68 5.80 3.11
CA ILE A 62 -2.83 5.51 2.24
C ILE A 62 -3.99 4.91 3.03
N GLU A 63 -3.73 3.92 3.88
CA GLU A 63 -4.76 3.28 4.72
C GLU A 63 -5.40 4.28 5.69
N LYS A 64 -4.60 5.12 6.35
CA LYS A 64 -5.11 6.18 7.24
C LYS A 64 -6.00 7.16 6.50
N VAL A 65 -5.59 7.60 5.31
CA VAL A 65 -6.40 8.51 4.47
C VAL A 65 -7.70 7.84 4.03
N ALA A 66 -7.66 6.59 3.60
CA ALA A 66 -8.84 5.82 3.23
C ALA A 66 -9.83 5.70 4.40
N ARG A 67 -9.34 5.39 5.60
CA ARG A 67 -10.14 5.30 6.83
C ARG A 67 -10.79 6.63 7.19
N ILE A 68 -10.05 7.74 7.12
CA ILE A 68 -10.60 9.09 7.37
C ILE A 68 -11.70 9.42 6.35
N ARG A 69 -11.48 9.09 5.08
CA ARG A 69 -12.48 9.32 4.00
C ARG A 69 -13.73 8.47 4.19
N ALA A 70 -13.58 7.20 4.58
CA ALA A 70 -14.71 6.34 4.92
C ALA A 70 -15.51 6.90 6.11
N ASN A 71 -14.83 7.32 7.18
CA ASN A 71 -15.47 7.93 8.35
C ASN A 71 -16.18 9.26 8.00
N LYS A 72 -15.60 10.07 7.10
CA LYS A 72 -16.25 11.29 6.60
C LYS A 72 -17.47 11.01 5.72
N LYS A 73 -17.44 9.97 4.88
CA LYS A 73 -18.57 9.56 4.03
C LYS A 73 -19.66 8.82 4.80
N GLY A 74 -19.33 8.22 5.95
CA GLY A 74 -20.25 7.50 6.83
C GLY A 74 -21.01 8.38 7.83
N GLY A 75 -21.16 9.68 7.57
CA GLY A 75 -21.97 10.67 8.29
C GLY A 75 -22.38 10.32 9.73
N TYR A 76 -21.79 11.03 10.71
CA TYR A 76 -22.44 11.21 12.03
C TYR A 76 -22.91 9.94 12.76
N ALA A 77 -22.14 8.85 12.74
CA ALA A 77 -22.42 7.65 13.55
C ALA A 77 -21.31 7.32 14.56
N HIS A 78 -20.51 8.31 14.98
CA HIS A 78 -19.76 8.19 16.23
C HIS A 78 -20.25 9.23 17.22
N LYS A 79 -21.35 8.89 17.90
CA LYS A 79 -21.67 9.47 19.19
C LYS A 79 -20.44 9.25 20.07
N SER A 80 -19.93 10.34 20.58
CA SER A 80 -18.84 10.45 21.52
C SER A 80 -19.04 9.51 22.72
N LYS A 81 -17.97 8.83 23.10
CA LYS A 81 -17.64 8.69 24.51
C LYS A 81 -16.23 9.19 24.72
N CYS A 82 -16.14 10.51 24.93
CA CYS A 82 -15.16 11.04 25.87
C CYS A 82 -15.65 10.64 27.25
N GLU A 83 -14.96 9.71 27.89
CA GLU A 83 -14.93 9.48 29.34
C GLU A 83 -13.61 8.71 29.56
N SER A 84 -12.68 9.04 30.44
CA SER A 84 -12.37 10.20 31.27
C SER A 84 -10.92 9.98 31.73
N GLU A 85 -10.26 11.06 32.14
CA GLU A 85 -9.02 11.13 32.94
C GLU A 85 -8.54 9.84 33.63
N LYS A 86 -7.25 9.51 33.43
CA LYS A 86 -6.21 9.47 34.47
C LYS A 86 -4.81 9.38 33.88
#